data_AF-A0A2R6NX02-F1
#
_entry.id   AF-A0A2R6NX02-F1
#
_cell.length_a   1.000
_cell.length_b   1.000
_cell.length_c   1.000
_cell.angle_alpha   90.00
_cell.angle_beta   90.00
_cell.angle_gamma   90.00
#
_symmetry.space_group_name_H-M   'P 1'
#
loop_
_entity.id
_entity.type
_entity.pdbx_description
1 polymer ?
#
loop_
_entity_poly.entity_id
_entity_poly.type
_entity_poly.pdbx_seq_one_letter_code
_entity_poly.pdbx_strand_id
1 'polypeptide(L)'
;MHGDHLAMGETFEELSIRQNANNVLTAKFIGDYLLIVRTRSIELHTVPEWSVEKQVFETYGCIYSSMLTESIANEAAIFARPRTDDRYHNWPTDSVSILSRCTIGESTTVRQYDLLPNLKKKEPRSPENKGLTSVEVLPFVYPAEYTRILDVAPSSCELHIGARGKGFWIQTRNVVTRHSEHPARCLIGFDITKARLEEGQTLQTVDPTAKREPRIVDNVLRVCEEDIYARTCSMGEVFWKKYSLVSADLEDTVGRIAVGDRDGMVEVLDYV
;
A
#
# COMPACT_ATOMS: atom_id res chain seq x y z
N MET A 1 41.46 -9.82 -30.64
CA MET A 1 40.37 -8.82 -30.69
C MET A 1 39.13 -9.60 -31.13
N HIS A 2 38.04 -9.79 -30.41
CA HIS A 2 37.48 -9.18 -29.21
C HIS A 2 37.23 -10.24 -28.13
N GLY A 3 37.44 -9.88 -26.88
CA GLY A 3 36.93 -10.63 -25.73
C GLY A 3 35.64 -9.97 -25.29
N ASP A 4 34.52 -10.68 -25.42
CA ASP A 4 33.24 -10.28 -24.88
C ASP A 4 33.19 -10.66 -23.40
N HIS A 5 33.09 -9.63 -22.56
CA HIS A 5 32.83 -9.75 -21.12
C HIS A 5 31.38 -10.22 -20.91
N LEU A 6 31.21 -11.50 -20.61
CA LEU A 6 30.04 -12.02 -19.90
C LEU A 6 30.10 -11.54 -18.45
N ALA A 7 29.38 -10.46 -18.14
CA ALA A 7 29.03 -10.12 -16.75
C ALA A 7 27.97 -11.13 -16.25
N MET A 8 28.42 -12.30 -15.80
CA MET A 8 27.59 -13.30 -15.15
C MET A 8 27.73 -13.17 -13.63
N GLY A 9 26.59 -12.93 -12.98
CA GLY A 9 26.33 -13.26 -11.58
C GLY A 9 26.66 -12.17 -10.57
N GLU A 10 25.64 -11.41 -10.13
CA GLU A 10 25.67 -10.81 -8.80
C GLU A 10 25.95 -11.93 -7.79
N THR A 11 26.93 -11.72 -6.92
CA THR A 11 27.37 -12.74 -5.96
C THR A 11 26.34 -12.90 -4.84
N PHE A 12 26.26 -14.08 -4.23
CA PHE A 12 25.32 -14.37 -3.13
C PHE A 12 25.49 -13.41 -1.94
N GLU A 13 26.70 -12.85 -1.76
CA GLU A 13 26.98 -11.80 -0.77
C GLU A 13 26.35 -10.45 -1.13
N GLU A 14 26.33 -10.04 -2.40
CA GLU A 14 25.64 -8.82 -2.84
C GLU A 14 24.12 -8.93 -2.68
N LEU A 15 23.55 -10.12 -2.88
CA LEU A 15 22.15 -10.41 -2.59
C LEU A 15 21.86 -10.36 -1.07
N SER A 16 22.77 -10.88 -0.23
CA SER A 16 22.66 -10.83 1.23
C SER A 16 22.79 -9.41 1.81
N ILE A 17 23.67 -8.58 1.25
CA ILE A 17 23.84 -7.17 1.66
C ILE A 17 22.64 -6.33 1.21
N ARG A 18 22.09 -6.55 0.01
CA ARG A 18 20.82 -5.91 -0.42
C ARG A 18 19.62 -6.36 0.43
N GLN A 19 19.60 -7.60 0.91
CA GLN A 19 18.57 -8.11 1.84
C GLN A 19 18.63 -7.47 3.25
N ASN A 20 19.74 -6.80 3.59
CA ASN A 20 19.90 -6.08 4.86
C ASN A 20 19.69 -4.56 4.76
N ALA A 21 19.52 -4.00 3.56
CA ALA A 21 19.25 -2.57 3.40
C ALA A 21 17.79 -2.25 3.73
N ASN A 22 17.54 -1.29 4.62
CA ASN A 22 16.19 -0.81 4.95
C ASN A 22 15.71 0.22 3.90
N ASN A 23 15.50 -0.24 2.68
CA ASN A 23 15.16 0.59 1.52
C ASN A 23 13.76 1.17 1.65
N VAL A 24 13.54 2.37 1.07
CA VAL A 24 12.20 2.94 0.93
C VAL A 24 11.48 2.16 -0.18
N LEU A 25 10.31 1.61 0.14
CA LEU A 25 9.46 0.89 -0.82
C LEU A 25 8.39 1.81 -1.40
N THR A 26 7.76 2.62 -0.55
CA THR A 26 6.76 3.60 -0.97
C THR A 26 6.66 4.73 0.06
N ALA A 27 6.19 5.88 -0.38
CA ALA A 27 5.93 7.02 0.48
C ALA A 27 4.68 7.76 0.01
N LYS A 28 3.90 8.31 0.94
CA LYS A 28 2.68 9.05 0.63
C LYS A 28 2.44 10.18 1.61
N PHE A 29 2.07 11.34 1.09
CA PHE A 29 1.60 12.47 1.89
C PHE A 29 0.16 12.22 2.37
N ILE A 30 -0.08 12.48 3.64
CA ILE A 30 -1.37 12.29 4.32
C ILE A 30 -1.59 13.48 5.27
N GLY A 31 -2.25 14.54 4.77
CA GLY A 31 -2.29 15.83 5.47
C GLY A 31 -0.86 16.37 5.63
N ASP A 32 -0.50 16.80 6.84
CA ASP A 32 0.85 17.30 7.17
C ASP A 32 1.86 16.20 7.51
N TYR A 33 1.55 14.96 7.15
CA TYR A 33 2.42 13.82 7.44
C TYR A 33 2.92 13.19 6.16
N LEU A 34 4.19 12.79 6.17
CA LEU A 34 4.77 11.90 5.18
C LEU A 34 4.89 10.51 5.78
N LEU A 35 4.09 9.57 5.29
CA LEU A 35 4.14 8.17 5.69
C LEU A 35 5.09 7.44 4.73
N ILE A 36 6.15 6.84 5.28
CA ILE A 36 7.17 6.11 4.54
C ILE A 36 7.12 4.65 4.96
N VAL A 37 6.96 3.76 3.98
CA VAL A 37 7.07 2.32 4.19
C VAL A 37 8.41 1.86 3.64
N ARG A 38 9.21 1.27 4.51
CA ARG A 38 10.50 0.68 4.19
C ARG A 38 10.44 -0.84 4.25
N THR A 39 11.52 -1.48 3.81
CA THR A 39 11.71 -2.92 3.85
C THR A 39 11.47 -3.54 5.24
N ARG A 40 11.79 -2.83 6.33
CA ARG A 40 11.65 -3.33 7.72
C ARG A 40 10.95 -2.38 8.68
N SER A 41 10.49 -1.22 8.23
CA SER A 41 9.86 -0.24 9.13
C SER A 41 8.78 0.58 8.44
N ILE A 42 7.84 1.07 9.25
CA ILE A 42 6.84 2.07 8.86
C ILE A 42 7.13 3.32 9.66
N GLU A 43 7.49 4.39 8.96
CA GLU A 43 7.92 5.67 9.54
C GLU A 43 6.91 6.77 9.23
N LEU A 44 6.62 7.58 10.24
CA LEU A 44 5.86 8.80 10.09
C LEU A 44 6.79 9.99 10.27
N HIS A 45 6.80 10.89 9.30
CA HIS A 45 7.50 12.17 9.36
C HIS A 45 6.47 13.29 9.35
N THR A 46 6.73 14.36 10.09
CA THR A 46 5.97 15.61 9.92
C THR A 46 6.54 16.39 8.75
N VAL A 47 5.66 16.92 7.91
CA VAL A 47 6.06 17.81 6.82
C VAL A 47 6.32 19.18 7.41
N PRO A 48 7.48 19.81 7.15
CA PRO A 48 7.72 21.15 7.63
C PRO A 48 6.73 22.12 6.96
N GLU A 49 6.02 22.90 7.77
CA GLU A 49 5.21 24.01 7.26
C GLU A 49 6.13 25.14 6.77
N TRP A 50 5.90 25.58 5.54
CA TRP A 50 6.55 26.78 5.01
C TRP A 50 5.73 28.01 5.43
N SER A 51 6.35 28.92 6.19
CA SER A 51 5.78 30.23 6.49
C SER A 51 6.70 31.33 5.96
N VAL A 52 6.11 32.30 5.25
CA VAL A 52 6.80 33.49 4.73
C VAL A 52 7.47 34.30 5.86
N GLU A 53 6.90 34.25 7.06
CA GLU A 53 7.37 34.99 8.24
C GLU A 53 8.51 34.29 8.97
N LYS A 54 8.55 32.95 8.90
CA LYS A 54 9.62 32.13 9.49
C LYS A 54 10.54 31.68 8.36
N GLN A 55 11.51 32.50 8.00
CA GLN A 55 12.62 32.14 7.06
C GLN A 55 13.50 30.95 7.55
N VAL A 56 13.03 30.17 8.53
CA VAL A 56 13.73 29.07 9.17
C VAL A 56 12.76 27.89 9.28
N PHE A 57 13.20 26.74 8.78
CA PHE A 57 12.55 25.45 9.04
C PHE A 57 12.72 25.12 10.52
N GLU A 58 11.68 25.25 11.33
CA GLU A 58 11.77 24.90 12.75
C GLU A 58 11.88 23.38 12.99
N THR A 59 11.74 22.52 11.97
CA THR A 59 12.02 21.08 12.12
C THR A 59 12.32 20.41 10.79
N TYR A 60 13.58 20.05 10.54
CA TYR A 60 13.93 19.13 9.47
C TYR A 60 13.91 17.70 9.99
N GLY A 61 13.12 16.83 9.36
CA GLY A 61 13.42 15.39 9.30
C GLY A 61 13.42 14.61 10.61
N CYS A 62 12.68 15.05 11.64
CA CYS A 62 12.50 14.23 12.82
C CYS A 62 11.46 13.15 12.50
N ILE A 63 11.90 11.89 12.55
CA ILE A 63 10.99 10.73 12.56
C ILE A 63 10.05 10.95 13.75
N TYR A 64 8.80 11.30 13.45
CA TYR A 64 7.77 11.51 14.46
C TYR A 64 7.39 10.17 15.09
N SER A 65 7.43 9.10 14.31
CA SER A 65 7.30 7.74 14.83
C SER A 65 7.86 6.68 13.88
N SER A 66 8.27 5.54 14.42
CA SER A 66 8.72 4.38 13.66
C SER A 66 8.24 3.10 14.31
N MET A 67 7.68 2.20 13.50
CA MET A 67 7.31 0.84 13.91
C MET A 67 8.13 -0.15 13.08
N LEU A 68 8.82 -1.07 13.75
CA LEU A 68 9.51 -2.17 13.08
C LEU A 68 8.48 -3.20 12.61
N THR A 69 8.62 -3.68 11.38
CA THR A 69 7.82 -4.80 10.87
C THR A 69 8.54 -6.12 11.14
N GLU A 70 7.80 -7.13 11.56
CA GLU A 70 8.36 -8.47 11.83
C GLU A 70 8.89 -9.17 10.57
N SER A 71 8.42 -8.74 9.40
CA SER A 71 8.79 -9.36 8.12
C SER A 71 9.33 -8.34 7.14
N ILE A 72 10.23 -8.84 6.29
CA ILE A 72 10.94 -8.08 5.28
C ILE A 72 10.02 -7.93 4.08
N ALA A 73 9.62 -6.69 3.83
CA ALA A 73 8.79 -6.31 2.71
C ALA A 73 9.63 -6.13 1.44
N ASN A 74 9.17 -6.64 0.30
CA ASN A 74 9.79 -6.43 -1.01
C ASN A 74 9.04 -5.39 -1.87
N GLU A 75 7.74 -5.23 -1.65
CA GLU A 75 6.90 -4.21 -2.27
C GLU A 75 5.91 -3.69 -1.23
N ALA A 76 5.48 -2.44 -1.37
CA ALA A 76 4.45 -1.88 -0.50
C ALA A 76 3.63 -0.81 -1.22
N ALA A 77 2.39 -0.65 -0.78
CA ALA A 77 1.45 0.34 -1.30
C ALA A 77 0.65 0.99 -0.16
N ILE A 78 0.40 2.29 -0.25
CA ILE A 78 -0.32 3.06 0.79
C ILE A 78 -1.67 3.54 0.27
N PHE A 79 -2.72 3.08 0.92
CA PHE A 79 -4.09 3.53 0.70
C PHE A 79 -4.55 4.49 1.79
N ALA A 80 -4.94 5.68 1.36
CA ALA A 80 -5.62 6.66 2.19
C ALA A 80 -6.74 7.25 1.33
N ARG A 81 -7.96 7.25 1.86
CA ARG A 81 -9.13 7.76 1.12
C ARG A 81 -8.93 9.25 0.81
N PRO A 82 -9.23 9.69 -0.42
CA PRO A 82 -9.15 11.09 -0.78
C PRO A 82 -10.15 11.87 0.06
N ARG A 83 -9.71 13.03 0.54
CA ARG A 83 -10.57 13.95 1.28
C ARG A 83 -11.24 14.88 0.27
N THR A 84 -12.50 15.17 0.50
CA THR A 84 -13.25 16.16 -0.30
C THR A 84 -13.03 17.60 0.19
N ASP A 85 -12.35 17.79 1.33
CA ASP A 85 -12.12 19.11 1.93
C ASP A 85 -10.61 19.31 2.18
N ASP A 86 -10.01 20.15 1.34
CA ASP A 86 -8.57 20.50 1.35
C ASP A 86 -8.17 21.33 2.58
N ARG A 87 -9.13 21.79 3.39
CA ARG A 87 -8.88 22.68 4.54
C ARG A 87 -8.34 21.97 5.78
N TYR A 88 -8.13 20.66 5.72
CA TYR A 88 -7.68 19.88 6.87
C TYR A 88 -6.27 19.32 6.65
N HIS A 89 -5.32 20.05 7.21
CA HIS A 89 -3.94 19.68 7.59
C HIS A 89 -3.81 18.39 8.46
N ASN A 90 -4.93 17.80 8.89
CA ASN A 90 -4.95 16.72 9.87
C ASN A 90 -4.94 15.32 9.24
N TRP A 91 -4.60 14.32 10.05
CA TRP A 91 -4.77 12.91 9.68
C TRP A 91 -6.25 12.56 9.33
N PRO A 92 -6.48 11.63 8.39
CA PRO A 92 -7.82 11.18 8.03
C PRO A 92 -8.62 10.66 9.23
N THR A 93 -9.94 10.81 9.17
CA THR A 93 -10.85 10.21 10.16
C THR A 93 -11.16 8.75 9.87
N ASP A 94 -10.78 8.28 8.68
CA ASP A 94 -10.83 6.88 8.29
C ASP A 94 -9.45 6.25 8.51
N SER A 95 -9.38 4.92 8.55
CA SER A 95 -8.11 4.20 8.61
C SER A 95 -7.30 4.39 7.33
N VAL A 96 -5.97 4.45 7.50
CA VAL A 96 -4.98 4.42 6.42
C VAL A 96 -4.44 3.00 6.35
N SER A 97 -4.56 2.34 5.19
CA SER A 97 -4.10 0.97 5.00
C SER A 97 -2.75 0.94 4.29
N ILE A 98 -1.85 0.11 4.78
CA ILE A 98 -0.58 -0.22 4.14
C ILE A 98 -0.69 -1.68 3.69
N LEU A 99 -0.52 -1.92 2.40
CA LEU A 99 -0.30 -3.26 1.87
C LEU A 99 1.20 -3.49 1.75
N SER A 100 1.68 -4.60 2.27
CA SER A 100 3.09 -4.97 2.25
C SER A 100 3.23 -6.40 1.75
N ARG A 101 3.97 -6.59 0.66
CA ARG A 101 4.28 -7.92 0.13
C ARG A 101 5.55 -8.43 0.80
N CYS A 102 5.48 -9.63 1.34
CA CYS A 102 6.57 -10.28 2.06
C CYS A 102 6.80 -11.67 1.50
N THR A 103 8.06 -12.08 1.39
CA THR A 103 8.44 -13.46 1.04
C THR A 103 9.19 -14.07 2.20
N ILE A 104 8.68 -15.19 2.74
CA ILE A 104 9.29 -15.91 3.86
C ILE A 104 9.44 -17.38 3.44
N GLY A 105 10.68 -17.79 3.20
CA GLY A 105 10.96 -19.10 2.60
C GLY A 105 10.32 -19.18 1.21
N GLU A 106 9.43 -20.15 1.01
CA GLU A 106 8.71 -20.38 -0.25
C GLU A 106 7.33 -19.69 -0.27
N SER A 107 6.88 -19.14 0.85
CA SER A 107 5.57 -18.51 0.98
C SER A 107 5.65 -17.01 0.68
N THR A 108 4.80 -16.54 -0.24
CA THR A 108 4.66 -15.12 -0.54
C THR A 108 3.28 -14.65 -0.08
N THR A 109 3.25 -13.56 0.69
CA THR A 109 2.03 -13.02 1.28
C THR A 109 1.90 -11.53 1.05
N VAL A 110 0.67 -11.03 0.95
CA VAL A 110 0.34 -9.61 1.05
C VAL A 110 -0.31 -9.38 2.41
N ARG A 111 0.30 -8.52 3.22
CA ARG A 111 -0.15 -8.17 4.58
C ARG A 111 -0.75 -6.77 4.60
N GLN A 112 -1.90 -6.63 5.24
CA GLN A 112 -2.58 -5.34 5.42
C GLN A 112 -2.34 -4.83 6.84
N TYR A 113 -1.81 -3.62 6.97
CA TYR A 113 -1.70 -2.89 8.25
C TYR A 113 -2.63 -1.68 8.21
N ASP A 114 -3.62 -1.63 9.10
CA ASP A 114 -4.52 -0.48 9.19
C ASP A 114 -4.10 0.43 10.35
N LEU A 115 -3.70 1.66 10.01
CA LEU A 115 -3.40 2.72 10.96
C LEU A 115 -4.72 3.39 11.35
N LEU A 116 -5.23 3.05 12.54
CA LEU A 116 -6.51 3.56 13.03
C LEU A 116 -6.37 5.00 13.54
N PRO A 117 -7.29 5.92 13.20
CA PRO A 117 -7.21 7.31 13.66
C PRO A 117 -7.25 7.40 15.19
N ASN A 118 -6.38 8.22 15.76
CA ASN A 118 -6.35 8.43 17.20
C ASN A 118 -7.40 9.47 17.61
N LEU A 119 -8.57 8.99 18.03
CA LEU A 119 -9.70 9.82 18.44
C LEU A 119 -9.39 10.75 19.62
N LYS A 120 -8.43 10.36 20.48
CA LYS A 120 -8.04 11.15 21.67
C LYS A 120 -7.27 12.43 21.30
N LYS A 121 -6.75 12.53 20.07
CA LYS A 121 -6.06 13.74 19.59
C LYS A 121 -7.02 14.88 19.24
N LYS A 122 -8.31 14.60 19.02
CA LYS A 122 -9.28 15.61 18.54
C LYS A 122 -9.69 16.67 19.56
N GLU A 123 -9.30 16.57 20.83
CA GLU A 123 -9.58 17.61 21.80
C GLU A 123 -8.53 18.74 21.67
N PRO A 124 -8.88 19.92 21.13
CA PRO A 124 -7.99 21.07 21.23
C PRO A 124 -7.76 21.34 22.71
N ARG A 125 -6.50 21.19 23.17
CA ARG A 125 -6.14 21.50 24.54
C ARG A 125 -6.61 22.92 24.86
N SER A 126 -7.40 23.06 25.92
CA SER A 126 -7.77 24.37 26.41
C SER A 126 -6.50 25.20 26.68
N PRO A 127 -6.51 26.51 26.41
CA PRO A 127 -5.33 27.37 26.48
C PRO A 127 -4.73 27.52 27.89
N GLU A 128 -5.31 26.90 28.91
CA GLU A 128 -4.93 27.02 30.32
C GLU A 128 -3.82 26.04 30.75
N ASN A 129 -3.53 24.99 29.98
CA ASN A 129 -2.50 23.98 30.32
C ASN A 129 -1.18 24.20 29.56
N LYS A 130 -0.57 25.38 29.70
CA LYS A 130 0.73 25.73 29.08
C LYS A 130 1.97 25.19 29.81
N GLY A 131 1.80 24.37 30.86
CA GLY A 131 2.90 23.97 31.76
C GLY A 131 3.38 22.52 31.67
N LEU A 132 2.65 21.60 31.00
CA LEU A 132 3.07 20.21 30.88
C LEU A 132 3.61 19.95 29.47
N THR A 133 4.85 19.44 29.42
CA THR A 133 5.48 18.83 28.24
C THR A 133 4.43 18.08 27.44
N SER A 134 4.13 18.56 26.24
CA SER A 134 3.18 17.90 25.36
C SER A 134 3.71 16.53 25.01
N VAL A 135 3.19 15.49 25.66
CA VAL A 135 3.30 14.13 25.12
C VAL A 135 2.73 14.22 23.71
N GLU A 136 3.61 14.09 22.71
CA GLU A 136 3.26 14.15 21.30
C GLU A 136 2.37 12.95 20.99
N VAL A 137 1.07 13.21 20.88
CA VAL A 137 0.08 12.18 20.61
C VAL A 137 0.14 11.87 19.10
N LEU A 138 0.38 10.61 18.77
CA LEU A 138 0.35 10.14 17.39
C LEU A 138 -1.03 10.39 16.76
N PRO A 139 -1.10 10.79 15.48
CA PRO A 139 -2.38 10.99 14.79
C PRO A 139 -3.17 9.69 14.58
N PHE A 140 -2.51 8.54 14.73
CA PHE A 140 -3.09 7.21 14.62
C PHE A 140 -2.55 6.30 15.72
N VAL A 141 -3.14 5.11 15.82
CA VAL A 141 -2.68 4.00 16.64
C VAL A 141 -2.04 2.98 15.71
N TYR A 142 -0.80 2.59 16.00
CA TYR A 142 -0.16 1.48 15.29
C TYR A 142 -0.90 0.18 15.60
N PRO A 143 -1.19 -0.65 14.59
CA PRO A 143 -1.69 -1.98 14.86
C PRO A 143 -0.55 -2.81 15.48
N ALA A 144 -0.87 -3.65 16.46
CA ALA A 144 0.12 -4.53 17.08
C ALA A 144 0.69 -5.55 16.08
N GLU A 145 -0.15 -6.00 15.16
CA GLU A 145 0.16 -6.97 14.11
C GLU A 145 -0.52 -6.56 12.79
N TYR A 146 -0.35 -7.35 11.73
CA TYR A 146 -1.13 -7.14 10.51
C TYR A 146 -2.61 -7.47 10.76
N THR A 147 -3.51 -6.69 10.16
CA THR A 147 -4.96 -6.88 10.26
C THR A 147 -5.47 -7.99 9.35
N ARG A 148 -4.79 -8.22 8.22
CA ARG A 148 -5.10 -9.30 7.28
C ARG A 148 -3.84 -9.82 6.61
N ILE A 149 -3.89 -11.07 6.19
CA ILE A 149 -2.87 -11.73 5.40
C ILE A 149 -3.54 -12.45 4.23
N LEU A 150 -2.96 -12.31 3.05
CA LEU A 150 -3.38 -13.00 1.84
C LEU A 150 -2.20 -13.76 1.27
N ASP A 151 -2.38 -15.05 1.02
CA ASP A 151 -1.40 -15.84 0.28
C ASP A 151 -1.47 -15.49 -1.20
N VAL A 152 -0.31 -15.25 -1.81
CA VAL A 152 -0.18 -14.92 -3.24
C VAL A 152 0.88 -15.81 -3.87
N ALA A 153 0.82 -15.95 -5.19
CA ALA A 153 1.82 -16.73 -5.90
C ALA A 153 3.23 -16.12 -5.71
N PRO A 154 4.30 -16.92 -5.61
CA PRO A 154 5.67 -16.40 -5.58
C PRO A 154 6.08 -15.62 -6.84
N SER A 155 5.34 -15.79 -7.94
CA SER A 155 5.49 -15.03 -9.18
C SER A 155 4.84 -13.64 -9.13
N SER A 156 4.19 -13.29 -8.01
CA SER A 156 3.45 -12.05 -7.83
C SER A 156 4.40 -10.86 -7.61
N CYS A 157 4.20 -9.78 -8.36
CA CYS A 157 4.94 -8.52 -8.26
C CYS A 157 4.07 -7.34 -8.69
N GLU A 158 4.65 -6.14 -8.71
CA GLU A 158 4.00 -4.90 -9.14
C GLU A 158 2.69 -4.65 -8.36
N LEU A 159 2.80 -4.54 -7.04
CA LEU A 159 1.67 -4.17 -6.19
C LEU A 159 1.30 -2.69 -6.38
N HIS A 160 0.17 -2.43 -7.05
CA HIS A 160 -0.35 -1.09 -7.31
C HIS A 160 -1.69 -0.86 -6.61
N ILE A 161 -1.90 0.36 -6.10
CA ILE A 161 -3.19 0.80 -5.57
C ILE A 161 -3.47 2.26 -5.95
N GLY A 162 -4.69 2.50 -6.41
CA GLY A 162 -5.22 3.83 -6.70
C GLY A 162 -5.72 4.57 -5.46
N ALA A 163 -6.05 5.85 -5.63
CA ALA A 163 -6.62 6.72 -4.61
C ALA A 163 -7.96 6.23 -4.01
N ARG A 164 -8.82 5.54 -4.77
CA ARG A 164 -10.15 5.03 -4.41
C ARG A 164 -10.14 3.66 -3.77
N GLY A 165 -9.00 2.97 -3.78
CA GLY A 165 -8.82 1.67 -3.12
C GLY A 165 -8.79 0.48 -4.07
N LYS A 166 -9.15 0.69 -5.34
CA LYS A 166 -8.91 -0.27 -6.40
C LYS A 166 -7.42 -0.40 -6.65
N GLY A 167 -6.95 -1.62 -6.84
CA GLY A 167 -5.57 -1.93 -7.13
C GLY A 167 -5.45 -3.22 -7.92
N PHE A 168 -4.23 -3.54 -8.30
CA PHE A 168 -3.90 -4.83 -8.89
C PHE A 168 -2.48 -5.25 -8.52
N TRP A 169 -2.19 -6.53 -8.72
CA TRP A 169 -0.83 -7.00 -8.87
C TRP A 169 -0.71 -7.93 -10.05
N ILE A 170 0.51 -8.20 -10.49
CA ILE A 170 0.77 -9.06 -11.63
C ILE A 170 1.31 -10.40 -11.13
N GLN A 171 0.76 -11.52 -11.59
CA GLN A 171 1.32 -12.84 -11.29
C GLN A 171 1.20 -13.80 -12.47
N THR A 172 2.08 -14.80 -12.51
CA THR A 172 2.05 -15.83 -13.55
C THR A 172 1.18 -16.98 -13.07
N ARG A 173 0.13 -17.30 -13.84
CA ARG A 173 -0.78 -18.44 -13.61
C ARG A 173 -0.83 -19.32 -14.85
N ASN A 174 -1.26 -20.56 -14.68
CA ASN A 174 -1.70 -21.35 -15.81
C ASN A 174 -3.17 -21.02 -16.10
N VAL A 175 -3.45 -20.62 -17.33
CA VAL A 175 -4.80 -20.29 -17.81
C VAL A 175 -5.23 -21.36 -18.80
N VAL A 176 -6.47 -21.82 -18.64
CA VAL A 176 -7.08 -22.81 -19.54
C VAL A 176 -7.93 -22.07 -20.56
N THR A 177 -7.49 -22.06 -21.82
CA THR A 177 -8.32 -21.58 -22.92
C THR A 177 -8.72 -22.76 -23.79
N ARG A 178 -10.04 -22.98 -23.92
CA ARG A 178 -10.63 -24.07 -24.71
C ARG A 178 -10.15 -25.47 -24.28
N HIS A 179 -9.01 -25.94 -24.81
CA HIS A 179 -8.49 -27.30 -24.63
C HIS A 179 -6.99 -27.35 -24.30
N SER A 180 -6.36 -26.21 -24.02
CA SER A 180 -4.95 -26.15 -23.66
C SER A 180 -4.75 -25.27 -22.44
N GLU A 181 -3.92 -25.77 -21.53
CA GLU A 181 -3.39 -25.01 -20.41
C GLU A 181 -2.06 -24.38 -20.84
N HIS A 182 -1.88 -23.10 -20.57
CA HIS A 182 -0.65 -22.39 -20.87
C HIS A 182 -0.32 -21.36 -19.79
N PRO A 183 0.95 -21.06 -19.55
CA PRO A 183 1.32 -19.99 -18.64
C PRO A 183 0.88 -18.65 -19.22
N ALA A 184 0.31 -17.80 -18.38
CA ALA A 184 -0.09 -16.45 -18.70
C ALA A 184 0.32 -15.49 -17.58
N ARG A 185 0.64 -14.26 -17.94
CA ARG A 185 0.84 -13.15 -17.02
C ARG A 185 -0.50 -12.48 -16.80
N CYS A 186 -0.99 -12.56 -15.57
CA CYS A 186 -2.32 -12.12 -15.20
C CYS A 186 -2.27 -10.89 -14.29
N LEU A 187 -3.13 -9.91 -14.54
CA LEU A 187 -3.42 -8.81 -13.63
C LEU A 187 -4.54 -9.24 -12.69
N ILE A 188 -4.25 -9.27 -11.41
CA ILE A 188 -5.18 -9.69 -10.35
C ILE A 188 -5.70 -8.45 -9.66
N GLY A 189 -7.00 -8.21 -9.80
CA GLY A 189 -7.65 -7.07 -9.17
C GLY A 189 -7.84 -7.25 -7.67
N PHE A 190 -7.85 -6.14 -6.95
CA PHE A 190 -8.36 -6.08 -5.59
C PHE A 190 -8.94 -4.69 -5.27
N ASP A 191 -9.82 -4.61 -4.28
CA ASP A 191 -10.41 -3.36 -3.80
C ASP A 191 -10.33 -3.27 -2.27
N ILE A 192 -10.02 -2.08 -1.76
CA ILE A 192 -10.04 -1.73 -0.33
C ILE A 192 -11.28 -0.87 -0.03
N THR A 193 -12.31 -1.51 0.50
CA THR A 193 -13.58 -0.87 0.83
C THR A 193 -13.75 -0.65 2.34
N LYS A 194 -14.69 0.20 2.75
CA LYS A 194 -15.09 0.25 4.16
C LYS A 194 -15.81 -1.04 4.49
N ALA A 195 -15.57 -1.60 5.66
CA ALA A 195 -16.44 -2.62 6.21
C ALA A 195 -17.87 -2.06 6.23
N ARG A 196 -18.74 -2.54 5.35
CA ARG A 196 -20.17 -2.29 5.48
C ARG A 196 -20.58 -2.95 6.78
N LEU A 197 -21.02 -2.15 7.76
CA LEU A 197 -21.85 -2.65 8.84
C LEU A 197 -23.01 -3.37 8.16
N GLU A 198 -23.05 -4.70 8.25
CA GLU A 198 -24.18 -5.46 7.72
C GLU A 198 -25.46 -4.83 8.27
N GLU A 199 -26.38 -4.46 7.39
CA GLU A 199 -27.69 -3.85 7.70
C GLU A 199 -28.61 -4.77 8.54
N GLY A 200 -28.08 -5.87 9.08
CA GLY A 200 -28.79 -6.81 9.96
C GLY A 200 -28.55 -6.62 11.46
N GLN A 201 -27.57 -5.82 11.89
CA GLN A 201 -27.51 -5.38 13.30
C GLN A 201 -28.53 -4.27 13.52
N THR A 202 -29.79 -4.71 13.63
CA THR A 202 -30.92 -3.94 14.12
C THR A 202 -30.44 -3.09 15.28
N LEU A 203 -30.49 -1.76 15.08
CA LEU A 203 -30.35 -0.76 16.12
C LEU A 203 -31.34 -1.12 17.24
N GLN A 204 -30.91 -1.89 18.23
CA GLN A 204 -31.56 -1.88 19.52
C GLN A 204 -31.36 -0.47 20.05
N THR A 205 -32.37 0.37 19.85
CA THR A 205 -32.80 1.45 20.74
C THR A 205 -31.73 1.87 21.74
N VAL A 206 -30.79 2.70 21.31
CA VAL A 206 -29.93 3.46 22.23
C VAL A 206 -30.42 4.90 22.24
N ASP A 207 -30.76 5.32 23.45
CA ASP A 207 -31.12 6.65 23.92
C ASP A 207 -30.76 7.83 22.98
N PRO A 208 -31.70 8.74 22.63
CA PRO A 208 -31.42 9.93 21.82
C PRO A 208 -30.49 10.96 22.51
N THR A 209 -30.07 10.72 23.75
CA THR A 209 -29.16 11.57 24.54
C THR A 209 -27.72 11.05 24.58
N ALA A 210 -27.44 9.84 24.08
CA ALA A 210 -26.09 9.29 24.06
C ALA A 210 -25.26 9.96 22.96
N LYS A 211 -24.19 10.67 23.35
CA LYS A 211 -23.17 11.18 22.44
C LYS A 211 -22.69 10.03 21.55
N ARG A 212 -23.00 10.08 20.25
CA ARG A 212 -22.54 9.07 19.28
C ARG A 212 -21.02 9.06 19.26
N GLU A 213 -20.41 8.02 19.84
CA GLU A 213 -18.99 7.79 19.66
C GLU A 213 -18.70 7.58 18.18
N PRO A 214 -17.63 8.19 17.62
CA PRO A 214 -17.24 7.96 16.25
C PRO A 214 -16.82 6.49 16.10
N ARG A 215 -17.63 5.70 15.41
CA ARG A 215 -17.30 4.32 15.05
C ARG A 215 -16.12 4.35 14.06
N ILE A 216 -15.00 3.77 14.47
CA ILE A 216 -13.86 3.51 13.58
C ILE A 216 -14.32 2.42 12.61
N VAL A 217 -14.18 2.68 11.30
CA VAL A 217 -14.58 1.73 10.25
C VAL A 217 -13.33 1.11 9.66
N ASP A 218 -13.19 -0.21 9.82
CA ASP A 218 -12.06 -0.97 9.30
C ASP A 218 -12.09 -1.04 7.76
N ASN A 219 -10.91 -1.10 7.16
CA ASN A 219 -10.77 -1.28 5.72
C ASN A 219 -10.75 -2.79 5.40
N VAL A 220 -11.45 -3.17 4.34
CA VAL A 220 -11.65 -4.55 3.91
C VAL A 220 -11.00 -4.70 2.53
N LEU A 221 -9.88 -5.40 2.48
CA LEU A 221 -9.27 -5.86 1.24
C LEU A 221 -10.06 -7.04 0.67
N ARG A 222 -10.50 -6.91 -0.58
CA ARG A 222 -11.20 -7.94 -1.36
C ARG A 222 -10.46 -8.16 -2.66
N VAL A 223 -10.13 -9.41 -2.98
CA VAL A 223 -9.50 -9.78 -4.26
C VAL A 223 -10.60 -10.10 -5.26
N CYS A 224 -10.43 -9.67 -6.51
CA CYS A 224 -11.33 -10.06 -7.60
C CYS A 224 -11.25 -11.57 -7.84
N GLU A 225 -12.39 -12.20 -8.09
CA GLU A 225 -12.45 -13.64 -8.38
C GLU A 225 -11.82 -13.96 -9.75
N GLU A 226 -12.03 -13.07 -10.71
CA GLU A 226 -11.49 -13.18 -12.07
C GLU A 226 -10.26 -12.27 -12.25
N ASP A 227 -9.37 -12.70 -13.15
CA ASP A 227 -8.24 -11.90 -13.59
C ASP A 227 -8.76 -10.74 -14.46
N ILE A 228 -8.29 -9.52 -14.21
CA ILE A 228 -8.68 -8.34 -15.01
C ILE A 228 -8.16 -8.46 -16.45
N TYR A 229 -6.99 -9.08 -16.58
CA TYR A 229 -6.32 -9.29 -17.85
C TYR A 229 -5.42 -10.50 -17.75
N ALA A 230 -5.31 -11.27 -18.83
CA ALA A 230 -4.37 -12.37 -18.96
C ALA A 230 -3.74 -12.34 -20.35
N ARG A 231 -2.41 -12.34 -20.39
CA ARG A 231 -1.63 -12.47 -21.64
C ARG A 231 -0.80 -13.74 -21.59
N THR A 232 -0.95 -14.58 -22.61
CA THR A 232 -0.18 -15.82 -22.73
C THR A 232 1.31 -15.53 -22.77
N CYS A 233 2.10 -16.28 -22.01
CA CYS A 233 3.55 -16.20 -21.99
C CYS A 233 4.14 -17.36 -22.78
N SER A 234 5.25 -17.11 -23.48
CA SER A 234 6.06 -18.22 -23.99
C SER A 234 6.88 -18.84 -22.85
N MET A 235 7.27 -20.12 -22.99
CA MET A 235 8.15 -20.77 -22.02
C MET A 235 9.51 -20.06 -21.88
N GLY A 236 9.98 -19.40 -22.95
CA GLY A 236 11.19 -18.57 -22.90
C GLY A 236 11.03 -17.37 -21.96
N GLU A 237 9.88 -16.69 -21.98
CA GLU A 237 9.61 -15.57 -21.07
C GLU A 237 9.62 -16.02 -19.61
N VAL A 238 8.99 -17.17 -19.33
CA VAL A 238 8.93 -17.75 -17.99
C VAL A 238 10.33 -18.16 -17.50
N PHE A 239 11.09 -18.87 -18.33
CA PHE A 239 12.42 -19.36 -17.98
C PHE A 239 13.40 -18.21 -17.72
N TRP A 240 13.37 -17.17 -18.56
CA TRP A 240 14.28 -16.03 -18.44
C TRP A 240 13.75 -14.91 -17.54
N LYS A 241 12.52 -15.02 -17.02
CA LYS A 241 11.79 -13.96 -16.30
C LYS A 241 11.79 -12.62 -17.07
N LYS A 242 11.69 -12.71 -18.40
CA LYS A 242 11.65 -11.55 -19.31
C LYS A 242 10.31 -11.55 -20.01
N TYR A 243 9.30 -11.01 -19.33
CA TYR A 243 7.93 -11.03 -19.81
C TYR A 243 7.69 -9.95 -20.87
N SER A 244 6.78 -10.24 -21.81
CA SER A 244 6.34 -9.25 -22.81
C SER A 244 5.55 -8.11 -22.18
N LEU A 245 4.83 -8.37 -21.08
CA LEU A 245 4.20 -7.37 -20.24
C LEU A 245 5.28 -6.65 -19.42
N VAL A 246 5.53 -5.37 -19.71
CA VAL A 246 6.66 -4.61 -19.11
C VAL A 246 6.18 -3.61 -18.06
N SER A 247 4.98 -3.06 -18.24
CA SER A 247 4.46 -2.03 -17.34
C SER A 247 2.94 -2.06 -17.31
N ALA A 248 2.37 -1.71 -16.18
CA ALA A 248 0.95 -1.44 -16.05
C ALA A 248 0.72 -0.27 -15.10
N ASP A 249 -0.32 0.53 -15.36
CA ASP A 249 -0.73 1.62 -14.48
C ASP A 249 -2.27 1.70 -14.40
N LEU A 250 -2.78 2.19 -13.27
CA LEU A 250 -4.20 2.22 -12.94
C LEU A 250 -4.69 3.65 -12.77
N GLU A 251 -5.63 4.05 -13.62
CA GLU A 251 -6.50 5.20 -13.40
C GLU A 251 -7.80 4.74 -12.75
N ASP A 252 -7.86 4.82 -11.43
CA ASP A 252 -8.96 4.25 -10.65
C ASP A 252 -10.24 5.10 -10.62
N THR A 253 -10.17 6.36 -11.04
CA THR A 253 -11.33 7.26 -11.04
C THR A 253 -12.35 6.86 -12.10
N VAL A 254 -11.86 6.49 -13.28
CA VAL A 254 -12.65 5.91 -14.37
C VAL A 254 -12.58 4.38 -14.37
N GLY A 255 -11.65 3.78 -13.62
CA GLY A 255 -11.43 2.35 -13.60
C GLY A 255 -10.83 1.87 -14.91
N ARG A 256 -9.69 2.43 -15.31
CA ARG A 256 -8.96 2.01 -16.51
C ARG A 256 -7.54 1.59 -16.17
N ILE A 257 -7.07 0.54 -16.83
CA ILE A 257 -5.70 0.07 -16.72
C ILE A 257 -5.02 0.29 -18.06
N ALA A 258 -3.89 0.99 -18.04
CA ALA A 258 -2.99 1.06 -19.19
C ALA A 258 -1.92 -0.01 -19.04
N VAL A 259 -1.76 -0.84 -20.07
CA VAL A 259 -0.78 -1.93 -20.10
C VAL A 259 0.18 -1.68 -21.25
N GLY A 260 1.47 -1.60 -20.94
CA GLY A 260 2.55 -1.44 -21.92
C GLY A 260 3.34 -2.73 -22.11
N ASP A 261 3.57 -3.09 -23.36
CA ASP A 261 4.37 -4.25 -23.72
C ASP A 261 5.76 -3.92 -24.25
N ARG A 262 6.57 -4.96 -24.43
CA ARG A 262 7.95 -4.86 -24.91
C ARG A 262 8.08 -4.39 -26.36
N ASP A 263 7.03 -4.57 -27.16
CA ASP A 263 6.98 -4.15 -28.55
C ASP A 263 6.56 -2.68 -28.69
N GLY A 264 6.29 -2.00 -27.57
CA GLY A 264 5.88 -0.60 -27.53
C GLY A 264 4.39 -0.40 -27.74
N MET A 265 3.59 -1.47 -27.70
CA MET A 265 2.14 -1.39 -27.77
C MET A 265 1.56 -1.04 -26.40
N VAL A 266 0.56 -0.18 -26.40
CA VAL A 266 -0.19 0.20 -25.20
C VAL A 266 -1.65 -0.19 -25.39
N GLU A 267 -2.14 -1.02 -24.48
CA GLU A 267 -3.53 -1.44 -24.40
C GLU A 267 -4.22 -0.73 -23.23
N VAL A 268 -5.46 -0.28 -23.42
CA VAL A 268 -6.28 0.31 -22.36
C VAL A 268 -7.45 -0.63 -22.09
N LEU A 269 -7.57 -1.03 -20.84
CA LEU A 269 -8.54 -2.01 -20.36
C LEU A 269 -9.46 -1.36 -19.34
N ASP A 270 -10.70 -1.85 -19.25
CA ASP A 270 -11.62 -1.44 -18.20
C ASP A 270 -11.43 -2.33 -16.95
N TYR A 271 -11.39 -1.70 -15.79
CA TYR A 271 -11.38 -2.34 -14.48
C TYR A 271 -12.84 -2.63 -14.09
N VAL A 272 -13.31 -3.83 -14.44
CA VAL A 272 -14.65 -4.33 -14.10
C VAL A 272 -14.68 -4.88 -12.68
#